data_AF-J3GDI2-F1
#
_entry.id   AF-J3GDI2-F1
#
_cell.length_a   1.000
_cell.length_b   1.000
_cell.length_c   1.000
_cell.angle_alpha   90.00
_cell.angle_beta   90.00
_cell.angle_gamma   90.00
#
_symmetry.space_group_name_H-M   'P 1'
#
loop_
_entity.id
_entity.type
_entity.pdbx_description
1 polymer ?
#
loop_
_entity_poly.entity_id
_entity_poly.type
_entity_poly.pdbx_seq_one_letter_code
_entity_poly.pdbx_strand_id
1 'polypeptide(L)'
;PPLPLAGATSDSQALYLYIVFDHAPTNRLRLQASDLALGCTPVINLFPRTSEPLRPDGTRSEYRLVADSHRENSVEIHSIRAMRATSSRGVQRVPAYYGSQHGGSDKQCYWHARRVSGMTPNRLGTDLLVSLVDTRFDPLSEAIEYSLTAELLCTNRHLAQSLPAGTSLGFERPGPVAWARLRNPPSPQSVPRLDGESRWRLVSQLTLNHLSLVEGPQALDALKEILQLHNLRDEASAWRQIEGLLSLGCERVIAHVGEDAWRGWRNGLEVRLQLDPQHFVGSSAVLFSAVLAQFFSLYATANRFVRTVLVHSDREVKTWQPQAGMPLSL
;
A
#
# COMPACT_ATOMS: atom_id res chain seq x y z
N PRO A 1 23.51 37.60 8.36
CA PRO A 1 22.58 38.21 9.34
C PRO A 1 22.58 37.41 10.66
N PRO A 2 22.50 38.08 11.83
CA PRO A 2 22.37 37.38 13.11
C PRO A 2 21.06 36.57 13.14
N LEU A 3 21.09 35.38 13.75
CA LEU A 3 19.89 34.55 13.94
C LEU A 3 18.96 35.25 14.94
N PRO A 4 17.69 35.53 14.59
CA PRO A 4 16.74 36.16 15.50
C PRO A 4 16.27 35.18 16.57
N LEU A 5 17.06 34.99 17.63
CA LEU A 5 16.76 34.12 18.77
C LEU A 5 15.74 34.73 19.76
N ALA A 6 15.27 35.95 19.51
CA ALA A 6 14.19 36.54 20.31
C ALA A 6 12.91 35.72 20.11
N GLY A 7 12.31 35.25 21.19
CA GLY A 7 11.07 34.47 21.18
C GLY A 7 9.92 35.22 20.47
N ALA A 8 8.89 34.46 20.06
CA ALA A 8 7.74 35.00 19.35
C ALA A 8 7.11 36.17 20.13
N THR A 9 7.10 37.37 19.54
CA THR A 9 6.34 38.51 20.04
C THR A 9 4.99 38.55 19.34
N SER A 10 3.92 38.82 20.08
CA SER A 10 2.52 38.67 19.63
C SER A 10 2.14 39.55 18.43
N ASP A 11 2.94 40.57 18.10
CA ASP A 11 2.71 41.52 17.01
C ASP A 11 3.44 41.17 15.70
N SER A 12 4.22 40.09 15.66
CA SER A 12 4.94 39.70 14.45
C SER A 12 4.09 38.81 13.54
N GLN A 13 3.93 39.19 12.27
CA GLN A 13 3.31 38.34 11.22
C GLN A 13 4.22 37.18 10.78
N ALA A 14 5.35 36.95 11.46
CA ALA A 14 6.35 35.96 11.12
C ALA A 14 6.74 35.12 12.33
N LEU A 15 6.68 33.80 12.18
CA LEU A 15 7.17 32.84 13.17
C LEU A 15 8.48 32.21 12.66
N TYR A 16 9.52 32.22 13.50
CA TYR A 16 10.77 31.53 13.20
C TYR A 16 10.78 30.16 13.90
N LEU A 17 10.89 29.09 13.11
CA LEU A 17 11.09 27.73 13.60
C LEU A 17 12.56 27.35 13.41
N TYR A 18 13.24 27.01 14.50
CA TYR A 18 14.63 26.55 14.47
C TYR A 18 14.66 25.03 14.63
N ILE A 19 15.10 24.34 13.58
CA ILE A 19 15.37 22.89 13.62
C ILE A 19 16.87 22.73 13.86
N VAL A 20 17.24 22.41 15.10
CA VAL A 20 18.62 22.23 15.52
C VAL A 20 18.99 20.75 15.38
N PHE A 21 20.14 20.47 14.79
CA PHE A 21 20.67 19.12 14.63
C PHE A 21 21.95 18.97 15.48
N ASP A 22 22.12 17.80 16.10
CA ASP A 22 23.29 17.50 16.95
C ASP A 22 24.59 17.29 16.15
N HIS A 23 24.48 17.13 14.83
CA HIS A 23 25.59 16.87 13.93
C HIS A 23 25.54 17.80 12.71
N ALA A 24 26.71 18.28 12.31
CA ALA A 24 26.84 19.01 11.05
C ALA A 24 26.61 18.06 9.85
N PRO A 25 25.93 18.52 8.78
CA PRO A 25 25.75 17.70 7.60
C PRO A 25 27.10 17.42 6.93
N THR A 26 27.28 16.19 6.42
CA THR A 26 28.54 15.75 5.79
C THR A 26 28.90 16.57 4.55
N ASN A 27 27.89 17.08 3.84
CA ASN A 27 28.03 17.96 2.69
C ASN A 27 27.27 19.28 2.92
N ARG A 28 27.72 20.35 2.25
CA ARG A 28 26.98 21.63 2.25
C ARG A 28 25.58 21.43 1.65
N LEU A 29 24.56 21.47 2.50
CA LEU A 29 23.17 21.50 2.10
C LEU A 29 22.84 22.89 1.54
N ARG A 30 22.55 22.97 0.24
CA ARG A 30 22.00 24.18 -0.37
C ARG A 30 20.48 24.11 -0.32
N LEU A 31 19.90 24.59 0.77
CA LEU A 31 18.44 24.68 0.91
C LEU A 31 17.93 25.97 0.25
N GLN A 32 16.84 25.85 -0.48
CA GLN A 32 16.10 26.94 -1.09
C GLN A 32 14.65 26.93 -0.58
N ALA A 33 13.98 28.09 -0.66
CA ALA A 33 12.58 28.18 -0.25
C ALA A 33 11.66 27.20 -1.02
N SER A 34 12.02 26.81 -2.24
CA SER A 34 11.30 25.84 -3.07
C SER A 34 11.39 24.38 -2.59
N ASP A 35 12.34 24.07 -1.70
CA ASP A 35 12.54 22.71 -1.20
C ASP A 35 11.47 22.30 -0.19
N LEU A 36 10.87 23.29 0.49
CA LEU A 36 9.79 23.11 1.46
C LEU A 36 8.48 23.65 0.88
N ALA A 37 7.50 22.75 0.70
CA ALA A 37 6.18 23.13 0.21
C ALA A 37 5.13 22.83 1.30
N LEU A 38 4.43 23.88 1.74
CA LEU A 38 3.33 23.79 2.70
C LEU A 38 2.00 23.57 1.97
N GLY A 39 0.98 23.09 2.68
CA GLY A 39 -0.36 22.86 2.11
C GLY A 39 -0.40 21.76 1.03
N CYS A 40 0.56 20.84 1.05
CA CYS A 40 0.62 19.73 0.11
C CYS A 40 0.06 18.45 0.75
N THR A 41 -0.71 17.69 -0.01
CA THR A 41 -1.17 16.34 0.37
C THR A 41 -1.01 15.40 -0.83
N PRO A 42 -0.68 14.11 -0.60
CA PRO A 42 -0.78 13.12 -1.67
C PRO A 42 -2.24 13.01 -2.14
N VAL A 43 -2.42 12.79 -3.45
CA VAL A 43 -3.72 12.54 -4.08
C VAL A 43 -3.65 11.29 -4.94
N ILE A 44 -4.74 10.53 -4.98
CA ILE A 44 -4.87 9.33 -5.80
C ILE A 44 -6.07 9.49 -6.74
N ASN A 45 -5.92 9.03 -7.99
CA ASN A 45 -6.99 9.15 -8.98
C ASN A 45 -8.03 8.03 -8.82
N LEU A 46 -8.96 8.22 -7.89
CA LEU A 46 -10.11 7.34 -7.69
C LEU A 46 -11.41 8.15 -7.63
N PHE A 47 -12.42 7.70 -8.36
CA PHE A 47 -13.75 8.33 -8.38
C PHE A 47 -14.86 7.28 -8.36
N PRO A 48 -16.02 7.59 -7.74
CA PRO A 48 -17.14 6.67 -7.68
C PRO A 48 -17.86 6.56 -9.04
N ARG A 49 -18.33 5.35 -9.38
CA ARG A 49 -19.25 5.10 -10.51
C ARG A 49 -20.24 3.99 -10.15
N THR A 50 -21.40 4.01 -10.81
CA THR A 50 -22.31 2.86 -10.83
C THR A 50 -22.03 2.07 -12.10
N SER A 51 -21.94 0.75 -11.99
CA SER A 51 -21.71 -0.12 -13.14
C SER A 51 -22.87 -0.08 -14.14
N GLU A 52 -22.59 -0.49 -15.37
CA GLU A 52 -23.63 -0.91 -16.29
C GLU A 52 -24.47 -2.03 -15.65
N PRO A 53 -25.79 -2.09 -15.91
CA PRO A 53 -26.63 -3.15 -15.39
C PRO A 53 -26.21 -4.51 -15.98
N LEU A 54 -25.85 -5.44 -15.10
CA LEU A 54 -25.55 -6.81 -15.45
C LEU A 54 -26.80 -7.67 -15.30
N ARG A 55 -27.19 -8.40 -16.35
CA ARG A 55 -28.30 -9.35 -16.33
C ARG A 55 -27.76 -10.75 -16.58
N PRO A 56 -27.50 -11.53 -15.52
CA PRO A 56 -27.06 -12.92 -15.66
C PRO A 56 -28.14 -13.73 -16.38
N ASP A 57 -27.74 -14.48 -17.41
CA ASP A 57 -28.65 -15.33 -18.20
C ASP A 57 -28.54 -16.82 -17.81
N GLY A 58 -27.66 -17.15 -16.87
CA GLY A 58 -27.39 -18.51 -16.43
C GLY A 58 -26.54 -19.34 -17.40
N THR A 59 -26.16 -18.79 -18.56
CA THR A 59 -25.40 -19.52 -19.59
C THR A 59 -23.90 -19.51 -19.34
N ARG A 60 -23.41 -18.64 -18.45
CA ARG A 60 -21.99 -18.46 -18.14
C ARG A 60 -21.75 -18.49 -16.63
N SER A 61 -20.60 -19.03 -16.24
CA SER A 61 -20.14 -19.07 -14.85
C SER A 61 -19.57 -17.73 -14.37
N GLU A 62 -19.13 -16.88 -15.30
CA GLU A 62 -18.54 -15.57 -15.02
C GLU A 62 -19.09 -14.52 -15.99
N TYR A 63 -19.36 -13.32 -15.48
CA TYR A 63 -19.88 -12.20 -16.24
C TYR A 63 -18.95 -11.01 -16.12
N ARG A 64 -18.68 -10.33 -17.23
CA ARG A 64 -17.84 -9.14 -17.22
C ARG A 64 -18.59 -7.94 -16.64
N LEU A 65 -18.00 -7.33 -15.62
CA LEU A 65 -18.51 -6.10 -15.02
C LEU A 65 -17.94 -4.89 -15.76
N VAL A 66 -18.82 -4.01 -16.22
CA VAL A 66 -18.46 -2.80 -16.98
C VAL A 66 -18.82 -1.56 -16.17
N ALA A 67 -17.87 -0.64 -16.02
CA ALA A 67 -18.12 0.62 -15.30
C ALA A 67 -18.93 1.63 -16.12
N ASP A 68 -18.54 1.80 -17.38
CA ASP A 68 -19.11 2.76 -18.32
C ASP A 68 -18.77 2.25 -19.73
N SER A 69 -19.78 1.78 -20.45
CA SER A 69 -19.65 1.20 -21.79
C SER A 69 -19.12 2.19 -22.84
N HIS A 70 -19.36 3.49 -22.65
CA HIS A 70 -18.94 4.54 -23.58
C HIS A 70 -17.50 5.00 -23.30
N ARG A 71 -17.00 4.77 -22.08
CA ARG A 71 -15.68 5.23 -21.63
C ARG A 71 -14.73 4.10 -21.27
N GLU A 72 -14.97 2.90 -21.77
CA GLU A 72 -14.18 1.70 -21.46
C GLU A 72 -12.67 1.85 -21.65
N ASN A 73 -12.23 2.62 -22.65
CA ASN A 73 -10.80 2.86 -22.93
C ASN A 73 -10.15 3.86 -21.96
N SER A 74 -10.95 4.60 -21.20
CA SER A 74 -10.48 5.66 -20.28
C SER A 74 -10.85 5.40 -18.83
N VAL A 75 -11.73 4.43 -18.55
CA VAL A 75 -12.21 4.09 -17.21
C VAL A 75 -11.91 2.62 -16.92
N GLU A 76 -11.32 2.37 -15.76
CA GLU A 76 -11.05 1.03 -15.24
C GLU A 76 -11.59 0.88 -13.83
N ILE A 77 -12.12 -0.31 -13.52
CA ILE A 77 -12.63 -0.61 -12.18
C ILE A 77 -11.47 -0.91 -11.26
N HIS A 78 -11.30 -0.07 -10.23
CA HIS A 78 -10.35 -0.32 -9.15
C HIS A 78 -10.92 -1.33 -8.15
N SER A 79 -12.14 -1.11 -7.66
CA SER A 79 -12.75 -1.99 -6.65
C SER A 79 -14.27 -1.92 -6.65
N ILE A 80 -14.92 -3.04 -6.32
CA ILE A 80 -16.36 -3.10 -6.05
C ILE A 80 -16.58 -2.73 -4.58
N ARG A 81 -17.41 -1.72 -4.31
CA ARG A 81 -17.77 -1.26 -2.95
C ARG A 81 -19.02 -1.95 -2.44
N ALA A 82 -20.02 -2.10 -3.30
CA ALA A 82 -21.25 -2.81 -3.01
C ALA A 82 -21.87 -3.35 -4.30
N MET A 83 -22.72 -4.36 -4.17
CA MET A 83 -23.53 -4.89 -5.26
C MET A 83 -24.99 -4.96 -4.82
N ARG A 84 -25.90 -4.64 -5.73
CA ARG A 84 -27.35 -4.68 -5.51
C ARG A 84 -28.02 -5.43 -6.64
N ALA A 85 -29.00 -6.25 -6.30
CA ALA A 85 -29.91 -6.90 -7.23
C ALA A 85 -31.24 -6.14 -7.22
N THR A 86 -31.71 -5.77 -8.41
CA THR A 86 -33.01 -5.12 -8.60
C THR A 86 -33.93 -6.09 -9.34
N SER A 87 -35.08 -6.41 -8.74
CA SER A 87 -36.12 -7.24 -9.35
C SER A 87 -37.50 -6.62 -9.15
N SER A 88 -38.55 -7.29 -9.63
CA SER A 88 -39.95 -6.91 -9.36
C SER A 88 -40.30 -6.85 -7.87
N ARG A 89 -39.55 -7.57 -7.01
CA ARG A 89 -39.75 -7.60 -5.56
C ARG A 89 -39.02 -6.47 -4.82
N GLY A 90 -38.24 -5.64 -5.52
CA GLY A 90 -37.50 -4.51 -4.96
C GLY A 90 -35.99 -4.62 -5.15
N VAL A 91 -35.26 -3.79 -4.40
CA VAL A 91 -33.80 -3.72 -4.43
C VAL A 91 -33.23 -4.38 -3.19
N GLN A 92 -32.33 -5.34 -3.38
CA GLN A 92 -31.66 -6.06 -2.30
C GLN A 92 -30.14 -5.97 -2.45
N ARG A 93 -29.43 -5.91 -1.32
CA ARG A 93 -27.96 -5.96 -1.33
C ARG A 93 -27.50 -7.40 -1.54
N VAL A 94 -26.51 -7.58 -2.42
CA VAL A 94 -25.84 -8.86 -2.63
C VAL A 94 -24.49 -8.82 -1.88
N PRO A 95 -24.30 -9.62 -0.82
CA PRO A 95 -23.04 -9.69 -0.09
C PRO A 95 -21.91 -10.31 -0.91
N ALA A 96 -20.67 -9.99 -0.55
CA ALA A 96 -19.48 -10.62 -1.12
C ALA A 96 -19.27 -12.01 -0.53
N TYR A 97 -18.82 -12.97 -1.34
CA TYR A 97 -18.59 -14.35 -0.92
C TYR A 97 -17.51 -14.49 0.17
N TYR A 98 -16.41 -13.72 0.10
CA TYR A 98 -15.37 -13.71 1.14
C TYR A 98 -15.60 -12.63 2.23
N GLY A 99 -16.84 -12.13 2.35
CA GLY A 99 -17.22 -11.18 3.40
C GLY A 99 -17.55 -11.86 4.72
N SER A 100 -17.69 -11.09 5.80
CA SER A 100 -18.08 -11.59 7.13
C SER A 100 -19.60 -11.73 7.33
N GLN A 101 -20.40 -11.65 6.26
CA GLN A 101 -21.87 -11.55 6.30
C GLN A 101 -22.56 -12.81 5.76
N HIS A 102 -22.22 -13.98 6.30
CA HIS A 102 -22.82 -15.27 5.88
C HIS A 102 -24.01 -15.72 6.73
N GLY A 103 -24.36 -14.99 7.79
CA GLY A 103 -25.42 -15.38 8.73
C GLY A 103 -26.86 -15.13 8.26
N GLY A 104 -27.11 -14.98 6.96
CA GLY A 104 -28.45 -14.73 6.41
C GLY A 104 -29.20 -15.99 5.96
N SER A 105 -30.43 -15.81 5.47
CA SER A 105 -31.35 -16.90 5.11
C SER A 105 -30.79 -17.87 4.06
N ASP A 106 -31.31 -19.09 4.06
CA ASP A 106 -30.91 -20.26 3.23
C ASP A 106 -31.00 -20.09 1.69
N LYS A 107 -31.41 -18.90 1.19
CA LYS A 107 -31.51 -18.55 -0.23
C LYS A 107 -30.69 -17.32 -0.62
N GLN A 108 -29.66 -17.00 0.14
CA GLN A 108 -28.85 -15.81 -0.12
C GLN A 108 -27.85 -16.04 -1.25
N CYS A 109 -27.90 -15.17 -2.26
CA CYS A 109 -26.90 -15.12 -3.32
C CYS A 109 -25.73 -14.23 -2.88
N TYR A 110 -24.51 -14.65 -3.20
CA TYR A 110 -23.26 -13.96 -2.97
C TYR A 110 -22.57 -13.69 -4.30
N TRP A 111 -21.80 -12.61 -4.36
CA TRP A 111 -20.94 -12.35 -5.51
C TRP A 111 -19.47 -12.61 -5.16
N HIS A 112 -18.74 -13.13 -6.14
CA HIS A 112 -17.29 -13.25 -6.12
C HIS A 112 -16.75 -12.54 -7.36
N ALA A 113 -15.65 -11.79 -7.22
CA ALA A 113 -15.05 -11.07 -8.34
C ALA A 113 -13.61 -11.50 -8.55
N ARG A 114 -13.25 -11.74 -9.82
CA ARG A 114 -11.90 -12.10 -10.25
C ARG A 114 -11.40 -11.09 -11.27
N ARG A 115 -10.16 -10.64 -11.08
CA ARG A 115 -9.50 -9.72 -12.03
C ARG A 115 -8.76 -10.51 -13.09
N VAL A 116 -8.91 -10.09 -14.34
CA VAL A 116 -8.26 -10.70 -15.50
C VAL A 116 -7.56 -9.64 -16.33
N SER A 117 -6.58 -10.06 -17.12
CA SER A 117 -6.00 -9.19 -18.16
C SER A 117 -7.10 -8.72 -19.10
N GLY A 118 -6.97 -7.49 -19.62
CA GLY A 118 -7.96 -6.90 -20.52
C GLY A 118 -8.37 -7.87 -21.63
N MET A 119 -9.67 -8.13 -21.76
CA MET A 119 -10.19 -9.09 -22.74
C MET A 119 -10.16 -8.54 -24.18
N THR A 120 -9.96 -7.23 -24.33
CA THR A 120 -9.90 -6.56 -25.63
C THR A 120 -8.42 -6.38 -26.04
N PRO A 121 -7.98 -6.90 -27.20
CA PRO A 121 -6.57 -6.92 -27.60
C PRO A 121 -5.85 -5.56 -27.60
N ASN A 122 -6.58 -4.46 -27.76
CA ASN A 122 -6.03 -3.10 -27.85
C ASN A 122 -6.32 -2.23 -26.61
N ARG A 123 -6.83 -2.83 -25.53
CA ARG A 123 -7.15 -2.08 -24.31
C ARG A 123 -6.26 -2.51 -23.16
N LEU A 124 -5.31 -1.64 -22.84
CA LEU A 124 -4.42 -1.79 -21.68
C LEU A 124 -5.20 -1.75 -20.37
N GLY A 125 -4.72 -2.52 -19.39
CA GLY A 125 -5.31 -2.65 -18.06
C GLY A 125 -6.02 -3.99 -17.86
N THR A 126 -6.96 -4.02 -16.94
CA THR A 126 -7.63 -5.23 -16.48
C THR A 126 -9.15 -5.13 -16.61
N ASP A 127 -9.79 -6.29 -16.57
CA ASP A 127 -11.24 -6.45 -16.47
C ASP A 127 -11.59 -7.17 -15.17
N LEU A 128 -12.80 -6.93 -14.66
CA LEU A 128 -13.38 -7.68 -13.56
C LEU A 128 -14.47 -8.60 -14.08
N LEU A 129 -14.35 -9.87 -13.73
CA LEU A 129 -15.37 -10.87 -13.93
C LEU A 129 -16.05 -11.15 -12.60
N VAL A 130 -17.37 -11.28 -12.61
CA VAL A 130 -18.21 -11.54 -11.44
C VAL A 130 -18.87 -12.90 -11.62
N SER A 131 -18.76 -13.73 -10.59
CA SER A 131 -19.52 -14.97 -10.42
C SER A 131 -20.54 -14.79 -9.32
N LEU A 132 -21.64 -15.51 -9.45
CA LEU A 132 -22.70 -15.57 -8.46
C LEU A 132 -22.69 -16.96 -7.84
N VAL A 133 -22.75 -17.00 -6.51
CA VAL A 133 -22.67 -18.22 -5.73
C VAL A 133 -23.85 -18.22 -4.77
N ASP A 134 -24.60 -19.31 -4.73
CA ASP A 134 -25.62 -19.52 -3.71
C ASP A 134 -25.12 -20.52 -2.65
N THR A 135 -25.76 -20.55 -1.49
CA THR A 135 -25.37 -21.41 -0.36
C THR A 135 -25.60 -22.90 -0.62
N ARG A 136 -26.49 -23.25 -1.56
CA ARG A 136 -26.87 -24.62 -1.89
C ARG A 136 -26.05 -25.17 -3.06
N PHE A 137 -25.24 -24.33 -3.70
CA PHE A 137 -24.51 -24.59 -4.94
C PHE A 137 -25.40 -25.25 -6.01
N ASP A 138 -26.62 -24.73 -6.16
CA ASP A 138 -27.63 -25.29 -7.05
C ASP A 138 -27.79 -24.43 -8.32
N PRO A 139 -27.09 -24.76 -9.42
CA PRO A 139 -27.11 -23.97 -10.64
C PRO A 139 -28.46 -23.99 -11.37
N LEU A 140 -29.40 -24.85 -10.95
CA LEU A 140 -30.72 -25.03 -11.59
C LEU A 140 -31.83 -24.27 -10.87
N SER A 141 -31.54 -23.55 -9.77
CA SER A 141 -32.57 -22.77 -9.08
C SER A 141 -32.88 -21.50 -9.89
N GLU A 142 -34.05 -21.52 -10.54
CA GLU A 142 -34.79 -20.45 -11.25
C GLU A 142 -33.97 -19.30 -11.86
N ALA A 143 -34.04 -19.14 -13.19
CA ALA A 143 -33.47 -18.01 -13.93
C ALA A 143 -33.78 -16.70 -13.20
N ILE A 144 -32.75 -16.11 -12.61
CA ILE A 144 -33.00 -15.06 -11.64
C ILE A 144 -33.25 -13.75 -12.40
N GLU A 145 -34.51 -13.35 -12.48
CA GLU A 145 -34.96 -12.07 -13.07
C GLU A 145 -34.55 -10.87 -12.19
N TYR A 146 -33.26 -10.71 -11.93
CA TYR A 146 -32.72 -9.50 -11.35
C TYR A 146 -31.68 -8.86 -12.26
N SER A 147 -31.61 -7.54 -12.20
CA SER A 147 -30.52 -6.75 -12.74
C SER A 147 -29.55 -6.43 -11.62
N LEU A 148 -28.30 -6.84 -11.76
CA LEU A 148 -27.22 -6.49 -10.84
C LEU A 148 -26.63 -5.14 -11.21
N THR A 149 -26.41 -4.30 -10.22
CA THR A 149 -25.65 -3.05 -10.33
C THR A 149 -24.62 -2.99 -9.22
N ALA A 150 -23.43 -2.52 -9.53
CA ALA A 150 -22.34 -2.38 -8.58
C ALA A 150 -22.02 -0.91 -8.33
N GLU A 151 -21.78 -0.56 -7.07
CA GLU A 151 -21.12 0.67 -6.69
C GLU A 151 -19.61 0.43 -6.78
N LEU A 152 -18.94 1.23 -7.59
CA LEU A 152 -17.55 1.03 -7.97
C LEU A 152 -16.70 2.22 -7.53
N LEU A 153 -15.44 1.95 -7.22
CA LEU A 153 -14.37 2.93 -7.40
C LEU A 153 -13.68 2.64 -8.73
N CYS A 154 -13.47 3.69 -9.50
CA CYS A 154 -12.84 3.65 -10.80
C CYS A 154 -11.63 4.57 -10.85
N THR A 155 -10.75 4.32 -11.82
CA THR A 155 -9.61 5.17 -12.15
C THR A 155 -9.57 5.43 -13.65
N ASN A 156 -8.75 6.39 -14.10
CA ASN A 156 -8.66 6.76 -15.51
C ASN A 156 -7.63 5.98 -16.33
N ARG A 157 -7.35 4.71 -15.99
CA ARG A 157 -6.29 3.92 -16.63
C ARG A 157 -4.98 4.73 -16.73
N HIS A 158 -4.28 4.62 -17.87
CA HIS A 158 -3.09 5.38 -18.24
C HIS A 158 -3.34 6.84 -18.63
N LEU A 159 -4.58 7.36 -18.53
CA LEU A 159 -4.84 8.76 -18.87
C LEU A 159 -4.35 9.71 -17.77
N ALA A 160 -4.38 9.28 -16.50
CA ALA A 160 -4.01 10.16 -15.39
C ALA A 160 -2.53 10.59 -15.45
N GLN A 161 -1.65 9.69 -15.88
CA GLN A 161 -0.20 9.93 -15.98
C GLN A 161 0.18 10.92 -17.10
N SER A 162 -0.74 11.28 -18.01
CA SER A 162 -0.46 12.30 -19.04
C SER A 162 -0.62 13.73 -18.53
N LEU A 163 -1.14 13.93 -17.31
CA LEU A 163 -1.31 15.25 -16.72
C LEU A 163 0.05 15.87 -16.37
N PRO A 164 0.37 17.07 -16.89
CA PRO A 164 1.63 17.73 -16.58
C PRO A 164 1.65 18.27 -15.14
N ALA A 165 2.85 18.51 -14.62
CA ALA A 165 3.03 19.31 -13.41
C ALA A 165 2.39 20.70 -13.59
N GLY A 166 1.80 21.24 -12.53
CA GLY A 166 1.08 22.50 -12.52
C GLY A 166 -0.38 22.41 -12.97
N THR A 167 -0.87 21.24 -13.42
CA THR A 167 -2.28 21.06 -13.78
C THR A 167 -3.18 21.48 -12.62
N SER A 168 -4.10 22.42 -12.88
CA SER A 168 -5.07 22.88 -11.90
C SER A 168 -6.15 21.82 -11.67
N LEU A 169 -6.48 21.58 -10.41
CA LEU A 169 -7.52 20.64 -10.01
C LEU A 169 -8.76 21.41 -9.58
N GLY A 170 -9.91 21.00 -10.11
CA GLY A 170 -11.22 21.47 -9.66
C GLY A 170 -11.72 20.63 -8.49
N PHE A 171 -12.53 21.25 -7.63
CA PHE A 171 -13.24 20.54 -6.57
C PHE A 171 -14.67 20.24 -7.00
N GLU A 172 -15.14 19.01 -6.77
CA GLU A 172 -16.54 18.64 -7.01
C GLU A 172 -17.49 19.28 -5.98
N ARG A 173 -16.97 19.62 -4.79
CA ARG A 173 -17.72 20.23 -3.69
C ARG A 173 -16.98 21.46 -3.17
N PRO A 174 -17.70 22.53 -2.77
CA PRO A 174 -17.08 23.70 -2.18
C PRO A 174 -16.40 23.35 -0.85
N GLY A 175 -15.32 24.05 -0.53
CA GLY A 175 -14.54 23.85 0.68
C GLY A 175 -13.64 25.04 0.98
N PRO A 176 -12.88 25.01 2.09
CA PRO A 176 -12.05 26.13 2.54
C PRO A 176 -10.81 26.37 1.66
N VAL A 177 -10.53 25.48 0.69
CA VAL A 177 -9.39 25.58 -0.21
C VAL A 177 -9.84 26.21 -1.53
N ALA A 178 -9.26 27.36 -1.87
CA ALA A 178 -9.63 28.11 -3.07
C ALA A 178 -9.14 27.48 -4.38
N TRP A 179 -7.97 26.82 -4.36
CA TRP A 179 -7.37 26.19 -5.54
C TRP A 179 -6.45 25.04 -5.13
N ALA A 180 -6.26 24.09 -6.04
CA ALA A 180 -5.25 23.05 -5.93
C ALA A 180 -4.58 22.84 -7.30
N ARG A 181 -3.31 22.43 -7.29
CA ARG A 181 -2.58 22.06 -8.50
C ARG A 181 -1.66 20.88 -8.25
N LEU A 182 -1.41 20.09 -9.28
CA LEU A 182 -0.43 19.02 -9.21
C LEU A 182 0.98 19.59 -9.10
N ARG A 183 1.72 19.22 -8.04
CA ARG A 183 3.13 19.62 -7.90
C ARG A 183 4.03 18.86 -8.89
N ASN A 184 3.76 17.57 -9.05
CA ASN A 184 4.45 16.65 -9.95
C ASN A 184 3.43 15.95 -10.84
N PRO A 185 3.82 15.43 -12.02
CA PRO A 185 2.93 14.57 -12.80
C PRO A 185 2.52 13.34 -11.98
N PRO A 186 1.31 12.80 -12.16
CA PRO A 186 0.89 11.58 -11.48
C PRO A 186 1.83 10.42 -11.81
N SER A 187 2.10 9.57 -10.83
CA SER A 187 2.91 8.38 -11.05
C SER A 187 2.25 7.45 -12.08
N PRO A 188 3.03 6.71 -12.88
CA PRO A 188 2.48 5.67 -13.75
C PRO A 188 1.62 4.68 -12.97
N GLN A 189 0.56 4.19 -13.61
CA GLN A 189 -0.32 3.19 -13.01
C GLN A 189 0.44 1.88 -12.79
N SER A 190 0.34 1.33 -11.58
CA SER A 190 0.83 -0.02 -11.29
C SER A 190 -0.17 -1.05 -11.82
N VAL A 191 0.24 -1.87 -12.78
CA VAL A 191 -0.59 -2.95 -13.33
C VAL A 191 -0.31 -4.23 -12.55
N PRO A 192 -1.35 -4.95 -12.06
CA PRO A 192 -1.12 -6.19 -11.33
C PRO A 192 -0.58 -7.26 -12.28
N ARG A 193 0.44 -7.99 -11.84
CA ARG A 193 0.90 -9.21 -12.53
C ARG A 193 -0.07 -10.35 -12.19
N LEU A 194 -0.83 -10.80 -13.19
CA LEU A 194 -1.88 -11.82 -13.04
C LEU A 194 -1.42 -13.20 -13.54
N ASP A 195 -0.12 -13.42 -13.64
CA ASP A 195 0.49 -14.68 -14.02
C ASP A 195 0.61 -15.66 -12.84
N GLY A 196 0.87 -16.93 -13.15
CA GLY A 196 1.00 -17.98 -12.14
C GLY A 196 2.20 -17.76 -11.22
N GLU A 197 3.31 -17.28 -11.77
CA GLU A 197 4.56 -17.08 -11.04
C GLU A 197 4.41 -16.03 -9.93
N SER A 198 3.84 -14.85 -10.23
CA SER A 198 3.60 -13.82 -9.21
C SER A 198 2.70 -14.31 -8.08
N ARG A 199 1.66 -15.10 -8.40
CA ARG A 199 0.82 -15.75 -7.39
C ARG A 199 1.61 -16.74 -6.55
N TRP A 200 2.49 -17.52 -7.17
CA TRP A 200 3.25 -18.54 -6.46
C TRP A 200 4.30 -17.95 -5.54
N ARG A 201 4.96 -16.86 -5.95
CA ARG A 201 5.84 -16.10 -5.07
C ARG A 201 5.08 -15.47 -3.89
N LEU A 202 3.87 -14.94 -4.11
CA LEU A 202 3.02 -14.44 -3.02
C LEU A 202 2.62 -15.55 -2.04
N VAL A 203 2.23 -16.73 -2.54
CA VAL A 203 1.94 -17.89 -1.67
C VAL A 203 3.18 -18.28 -0.89
N SER A 204 4.35 -18.37 -1.55
CA SER A 204 5.63 -18.64 -0.90
C SER A 204 5.86 -17.67 0.26
N GLN A 205 5.72 -16.36 0.03
CA GLN A 205 5.83 -15.32 1.06
C GLN A 205 4.88 -15.54 2.24
N LEU A 206 3.61 -15.88 1.99
CA LEU A 206 2.62 -16.12 3.04
C LEU A 206 2.87 -17.41 3.83
N THR A 207 3.51 -18.40 3.20
CA THR A 207 3.90 -19.68 3.81
C THR A 207 5.26 -19.64 4.51
N LEU A 208 6.11 -18.66 4.18
CA LEU A 208 7.42 -18.47 4.82
C LEU A 208 7.22 -18.17 6.31
N ASN A 209 7.40 -19.21 7.11
CA ASN A 209 7.37 -19.11 8.56
C ASN A 209 8.53 -18.24 9.08
N HIS A 210 8.21 -17.44 10.09
CA HIS A 210 9.02 -16.61 10.99
C HIS A 210 10.50 -16.97 11.26
N LEU A 211 10.96 -18.20 11.01
CA LEU A 211 12.35 -18.64 11.21
C LEU A 211 13.23 -18.50 9.97
N SER A 212 12.68 -18.68 8.77
CA SER A 212 13.45 -18.66 7.51
C SER A 212 13.87 -17.25 7.07
N LEU A 213 13.21 -16.23 7.60
CA LEU A 213 13.44 -14.82 7.25
C LEU A 213 14.63 -14.18 7.95
N VAL A 214 15.12 -14.82 9.01
CA VAL A 214 15.97 -14.16 10.00
C VAL A 214 17.09 -15.10 10.47
N GLU A 215 16.89 -16.42 10.45
CA GLU A 215 17.90 -17.40 10.84
C GLU A 215 18.34 -18.24 9.62
N GLY A 216 19.66 -18.29 9.35
CA GLY A 216 20.26 -19.18 8.35
C GLY A 216 20.96 -18.49 7.17
N PRO A 217 21.76 -19.23 6.37
CA PRO A 217 22.57 -18.67 5.28
C PRO A 217 21.74 -18.08 4.14
N GLN A 218 20.47 -18.46 4.01
CA GLN A 218 19.55 -18.01 2.95
C GLN A 218 18.63 -16.85 3.39
N ALA A 219 18.74 -16.37 4.64
CA ALA A 219 17.83 -15.34 5.17
C ALA A 219 17.89 -14.03 4.38
N LEU A 220 19.10 -13.63 3.94
CA LEU A 220 19.29 -12.45 3.11
C LEU A 220 18.60 -12.59 1.74
N ASP A 221 18.79 -13.74 1.09
CA ASP A 221 18.19 -14.02 -0.23
C ASP A 221 16.67 -14.07 -0.14
N ALA A 222 16.12 -14.72 0.90
CA ALA A 222 14.69 -14.75 1.17
C ALA A 222 14.12 -13.33 1.40
N LEU A 223 14.82 -12.48 2.16
CA LEU A 223 14.42 -11.08 2.33
C LEU A 223 14.43 -10.33 0.99
N LYS A 224 15.48 -10.49 0.18
CA LYS A 224 15.57 -9.88 -1.15
C LYS A 224 14.39 -10.33 -2.02
N GLU A 225 14.10 -11.62 -2.10
CA GLU A 225 12.94 -12.15 -2.86
C GLU A 225 11.61 -11.54 -2.41
N ILE A 226 11.40 -11.40 -1.10
CA ILE A 226 10.19 -10.75 -0.58
C ILE A 226 10.13 -9.29 -1.00
N LEU A 227 11.23 -8.53 -0.86
CA LEU A 227 11.23 -7.12 -1.26
C LEU A 227 11.00 -6.95 -2.76
N GLN A 228 11.50 -7.87 -3.59
CA GLN A 228 11.25 -7.87 -5.03
C GLN A 228 9.76 -8.01 -5.36
N LEU A 229 8.98 -8.76 -4.57
CA LEU A 229 7.52 -8.84 -4.75
C LEU A 229 6.80 -7.51 -4.58
N HIS A 230 7.39 -6.59 -3.81
CA HIS A 230 6.82 -5.27 -3.55
C HIS A 230 7.31 -4.23 -4.57
N ASN A 231 8.23 -4.58 -5.48
CA ASN A 231 8.62 -3.75 -6.61
C ASN A 231 7.61 -3.87 -7.77
N LEU A 232 6.36 -3.53 -7.50
CA LEU A 232 5.22 -3.72 -8.42
C LEU A 232 5.39 -3.01 -9.78
N ARG A 233 6.16 -1.91 -9.80
CA ARG A 233 6.42 -1.09 -10.99
C ARG A 233 7.76 -1.37 -11.67
N ASP A 234 8.49 -2.39 -11.20
CA ASP A 234 9.78 -2.79 -11.78
C ASP A 234 10.79 -1.63 -11.84
N GLU A 235 10.83 -0.82 -10.77
CA GLU A 235 11.66 0.38 -10.72
C GLU A 235 13.13 0.01 -10.49
N ALA A 236 14.03 0.52 -11.35
CA ALA A 236 15.47 0.29 -11.24
C ALA A 236 16.08 0.83 -9.93
N SER A 237 15.50 1.90 -9.37
CA SER A 237 15.89 2.43 -8.06
C SER A 237 15.60 1.45 -6.93
N ALA A 238 14.43 0.81 -6.96
CA ALA A 238 14.05 -0.20 -5.97
C ALA A 238 14.96 -1.44 -6.09
N TRP A 239 15.22 -1.91 -7.31
CA TRP A 239 16.18 -2.99 -7.57
C TRP A 239 17.56 -2.70 -6.98
N ARG A 240 18.08 -1.49 -7.23
CA ARG A 240 19.39 -1.07 -6.69
C ARG A 240 19.40 -1.10 -5.16
N GLN A 241 18.35 -0.59 -4.51
CA GLN A 241 18.25 -0.61 -3.03
C GLN A 241 18.17 -2.03 -2.47
N ILE A 242 17.43 -2.92 -3.13
CA ILE A 242 17.33 -4.34 -2.76
C ILE A 242 18.70 -5.01 -2.89
N GLU A 243 19.42 -4.78 -4.00
CA GLU A 243 20.75 -5.35 -4.18
C GLU A 243 21.80 -4.78 -3.20
N GLY A 244 21.59 -3.54 -2.75
CA GLY A 244 22.40 -2.90 -1.71
C GLY A 244 22.31 -3.54 -0.32
N LEU A 245 21.45 -4.53 -0.10
CA LEU A 245 21.45 -5.36 1.12
C LEU A 245 22.65 -6.32 1.08
N LEU A 246 23.68 -6.01 1.88
CA LEU A 246 24.94 -6.75 1.92
C LEU A 246 24.89 -7.93 2.89
N SER A 247 24.31 -7.73 4.07
CA SER A 247 24.21 -8.78 5.09
C SER A 247 23.00 -8.58 5.99
N LEU A 248 22.49 -9.71 6.47
CA LEU A 248 21.41 -9.81 7.44
C LEU A 248 21.86 -10.78 8.53
N GLY A 249 22.08 -10.26 9.73
CA GLY A 249 22.39 -11.05 10.91
C GLY A 249 21.21 -11.09 11.87
N CYS A 250 21.03 -12.20 12.57
CA CYS A 250 20.09 -12.27 13.68
C CYS A 250 20.71 -12.92 14.90
N GLU A 251 20.50 -12.29 16.05
CA GLU A 251 20.92 -12.81 17.33
C GLU A 251 19.78 -12.73 18.34
N ARG A 252 19.73 -13.72 19.23
CA ARG A 252 18.81 -13.70 20.37
C ARG A 252 19.39 -12.81 21.45
N VAL A 253 18.59 -11.86 21.91
CA VAL A 253 19.04 -10.84 22.85
C VAL A 253 18.02 -10.68 23.96
N ILE A 254 18.48 -10.32 25.15
CA ILE A 254 17.62 -9.94 26.26
C ILE A 254 17.81 -8.44 26.45
N ALA A 255 16.72 -7.69 26.42
CA ALA A 255 16.77 -6.25 26.65
C ALA A 255 15.60 -5.79 27.51
N HIS A 256 15.81 -4.66 28.18
CA HIS A 256 14.78 -3.94 28.88
C HIS A 256 13.88 -3.22 27.87
N VAL A 257 12.58 -3.49 27.92
CA VAL A 257 11.57 -2.86 27.05
C VAL A 257 10.52 -2.20 27.95
N GLY A 258 10.38 -0.87 27.82
CA GLY A 258 9.47 -0.05 28.63
C GLY A 258 10.20 0.87 29.62
N GLU A 259 9.42 1.69 30.33
CA GLU A 259 9.93 2.70 31.27
C GLU A 259 10.11 2.16 32.71
N ASP A 260 9.50 1.01 33.03
CA ASP A 260 9.52 0.42 34.38
C ASP A 260 10.87 -0.23 34.70
N ALA A 261 11.75 0.43 35.47
CA ALA A 261 13.11 -0.06 35.75
C ALA A 261 13.25 -1.50 36.33
N TRP A 262 12.19 -2.04 36.96
CA TRP A 262 12.18 -3.39 37.57
C TRP A 262 11.37 -4.43 36.77
N ARG A 263 10.58 -4.01 35.79
CA ARG A 263 9.73 -4.87 34.96
C ARG A 263 9.96 -4.50 33.50
N GLY A 264 10.46 -5.42 32.68
CA GLY A 264 10.68 -5.08 31.27
C GLY A 264 11.74 -5.91 30.56
N TRP A 265 12.48 -6.76 31.26
CA TRP A 265 13.40 -7.70 30.61
C TRP A 265 12.61 -8.73 29.82
N ARG A 266 12.74 -8.69 28.50
CA ARG A 266 12.09 -9.61 27.58
C ARG A 266 13.13 -10.26 26.69
N ASN A 267 12.81 -11.45 26.20
CA ASN A 267 13.58 -12.08 25.14
C ASN A 267 13.19 -11.43 23.81
N GLY A 268 14.16 -11.15 22.96
CA GLY A 268 13.95 -10.56 21.66
C GLY A 268 14.93 -11.06 20.62
N LEU A 269 14.74 -10.56 19.41
CA LEU A 269 15.62 -10.76 18.28
C LEU A 269 16.24 -9.43 17.90
N GLU A 270 17.57 -9.39 17.78
CA GLU A 270 18.29 -8.30 17.16
C GLU A 270 18.57 -8.66 15.70
N VAL A 271 18.05 -7.84 14.78
CA VAL A 271 18.32 -7.94 13.36
C VAL A 271 19.36 -6.89 12.98
N ARG A 272 20.56 -7.34 12.60
CA ARG A 272 21.65 -6.48 12.12
C ARG A 272 21.60 -6.40 10.60
N LEU A 273 21.45 -5.19 10.06
CA LEU A 273 21.40 -4.90 8.64
C LEU A 273 22.68 -4.17 8.21
N GLN A 274 23.34 -4.67 7.18
CA GLN A 274 24.41 -3.95 6.51
C GLN A 274 23.96 -3.55 5.10
N LEU A 275 24.05 -2.26 4.81
CA LEU A 275 23.65 -1.67 3.54
C LEU A 275 24.87 -1.05 2.86
N ASP A 276 24.99 -1.22 1.54
CA ASP A 276 26.00 -0.52 0.74
C ASP A 276 25.54 0.91 0.44
N PRO A 277 26.20 1.96 0.98
CA PRO A 277 25.81 3.35 0.74
C PRO A 277 25.75 3.74 -0.74
N GLN A 278 26.54 3.11 -1.61
CA GLN A 278 26.58 3.42 -3.04
C GLN A 278 25.26 3.08 -3.74
N HIS A 279 24.54 2.08 -3.23
CA HIS A 279 23.25 1.65 -3.75
C HIS A 279 22.09 2.57 -3.32
N PHE A 280 22.33 3.45 -2.34
CA PHE A 280 21.33 4.37 -1.79
C PHE A 280 21.52 5.83 -2.21
N VAL A 281 22.39 6.14 -3.17
CA VAL A 281 22.58 7.52 -3.68
C VAL A 281 21.24 8.13 -4.13
N GLY A 282 20.87 9.29 -3.59
CA GLY A 282 19.58 9.96 -3.85
C GLY A 282 18.41 9.43 -3.00
N SER A 283 18.66 8.50 -2.10
CA SER A 283 17.70 7.94 -1.15
C SER A 283 18.34 7.82 0.24
N SER A 284 17.55 7.44 1.25
CA SER A 284 18.05 7.32 2.62
C SER A 284 18.12 5.85 3.05
N ALA A 285 19.33 5.34 3.26
CA ALA A 285 19.55 4.02 3.86
C ALA A 285 18.96 3.93 5.28
N VAL A 286 18.93 5.06 6.01
CA VAL A 286 18.30 5.15 7.34
C VAL A 286 16.79 5.03 7.23
N LEU A 287 16.15 5.67 6.25
CA LEU A 287 14.71 5.53 6.03
C LEU A 287 14.35 4.11 5.59
N PHE A 288 15.16 3.53 4.69
CA PHE A 288 14.97 2.15 4.26
C PHE A 288 15.09 1.17 5.42
N SER A 289 16.09 1.33 6.30
CA SER A 289 16.22 0.50 7.51
C SER A 289 15.08 0.70 8.50
N ALA A 290 14.49 1.90 8.57
CA ALA A 290 13.28 2.16 9.38
C ALA A 290 12.06 1.37 8.86
N VAL A 291 11.86 1.35 7.54
CA VAL A 291 10.80 0.55 6.91
C VAL A 291 11.02 -0.94 7.15
N LEU A 292 12.27 -1.42 7.08
CA LEU A 292 12.58 -2.81 7.42
C LEU A 292 12.37 -3.10 8.91
N ALA A 293 12.71 -2.18 9.80
CA ALA A 293 12.43 -2.33 11.22
C ALA A 293 10.93 -2.48 11.50
N GLN A 294 10.11 -1.68 10.81
CA GLN A 294 8.66 -1.83 10.84
C GLN A 294 8.24 -3.23 10.36
N PHE A 295 8.74 -3.63 9.19
CA PHE A 295 8.43 -4.94 8.61
C PHE A 295 8.77 -6.07 9.57
N PHE A 296 9.97 -6.11 10.13
CA PHE A 296 10.39 -7.14 11.08
C PHE A 296 9.58 -7.12 12.38
N SER A 297 9.12 -5.95 12.83
CA SER A 297 8.27 -5.84 14.02
C SER A 297 6.91 -6.53 13.85
N LEU A 298 6.38 -6.60 12.62
CA LEU A 298 5.13 -7.32 12.32
C LEU A 298 5.27 -8.84 12.47
N TYR A 299 6.50 -9.36 12.44
CA TYR A 299 6.80 -10.78 12.67
C TYR A 299 7.13 -11.10 14.14
N ALA A 300 7.06 -10.11 15.04
CA ALA A 300 7.25 -10.34 16.47
C ALA A 300 6.07 -11.13 17.05
N THR A 301 6.35 -12.21 17.79
CA THR A 301 5.34 -12.92 18.57
C THR A 301 4.98 -12.14 19.83
N ALA A 302 3.78 -12.35 20.41
CA ALA A 302 3.22 -11.56 21.51
C ALA A 302 4.16 -11.34 22.74
N ASN A 303 5.13 -12.23 22.94
CA ASN A 303 6.08 -12.19 24.07
C ASN A 303 7.52 -11.88 23.68
N ARG A 304 7.79 -11.53 22.42
CA ARG A 304 9.12 -11.19 21.93
C ARG A 304 9.14 -9.79 21.34
N PHE A 305 10.27 -9.13 21.48
CA PHE A 305 10.51 -7.88 20.78
C PHE A 305 11.47 -8.11 19.62
N VAL A 306 11.40 -7.27 18.59
CA VAL A 306 12.38 -7.25 17.49
C VAL A 306 13.01 -5.87 17.48
N ARG A 307 14.34 -5.81 17.54
CA ARG A 307 15.11 -4.58 17.36
C ARG A 307 15.92 -4.68 16.07
N THR A 308 16.03 -3.58 15.35
CA THR A 308 16.75 -3.54 14.08
C THR A 308 17.89 -2.55 14.17
N VAL A 309 19.10 -3.00 13.85
CA VAL A 309 20.33 -2.21 13.94
C VAL A 309 20.89 -2.04 12.53
N LEU A 310 21.00 -0.80 12.08
CA LEU A 310 21.73 -0.47 10.86
C LEU A 310 23.22 -0.36 11.19
N VAL A 311 24.03 -1.19 10.56
CA VAL A 311 25.49 -1.25 10.73
C VAL A 311 26.17 -0.80 9.45
N HIS A 312 27.23 0.00 9.60
CA HIS A 312 28.11 0.41 8.50
C HIS A 312 29.57 0.28 8.94
N SER A 313 30.36 -0.53 8.23
CA SER A 313 31.77 -0.83 8.57
C SER A 313 31.95 -1.19 10.06
N ASP A 314 31.14 -2.13 10.56
CA ASP A 314 31.08 -2.60 11.95
C ASP A 314 30.75 -1.54 13.01
N ARG A 315 30.27 -0.36 12.60
CA ARG A 315 29.75 0.67 13.51
C ARG A 315 28.23 0.76 13.42
N GLU A 316 27.59 0.84 14.58
CA GLU A 316 26.15 1.09 14.67
C GLU A 316 25.84 2.53 14.23
N VAL A 317 25.01 2.66 13.20
CA VAL A 317 24.56 3.96 12.68
C VAL A 317 23.25 4.36 13.33
N LYS A 318 22.31 3.42 13.43
CA LYS A 318 20.98 3.65 14.00
C LYS A 318 20.39 2.36 14.52
N THR A 319 19.80 2.43 15.70
CA THR A 319 19.05 1.33 16.29
C THR A 319 17.58 1.71 16.42
N TRP A 320 16.71 0.86 15.87
CA TRP A 320 15.26 0.94 15.96
C TRP A 320 14.79 -0.02 17.05
N GLN A 321 14.25 0.52 18.14
CA GLN A 321 13.72 -0.26 19.24
C GLN A 321 12.19 -0.17 19.26
N PRO A 322 11.48 -1.26 19.58
CA PRO A 322 10.04 -1.24 19.71
C PRO A 322 9.65 -0.44 20.96
N GLN A 323 8.71 0.49 20.81
CA GLN A 323 8.12 1.19 21.94
C GLN A 323 7.15 0.24 22.67
N ALA A 324 7.14 0.27 24.00
CA ALA A 324 6.27 -0.61 24.79
C ALA A 324 4.79 -0.40 24.42
N GLY A 325 4.10 -1.47 24.04
CA GLY A 325 2.66 -1.46 23.79
C GLY A 325 2.21 -0.96 22.42
N MET A 326 3.12 -0.57 21.53
CA MET A 326 2.78 -0.22 20.14
C MET A 326 3.64 -1.05 19.18
N PRO A 327 3.04 -1.76 18.19
CA PRO A 327 3.79 -2.03 16.97
C PRO A 327 4.31 -0.68 16.48
N LEU A 328 5.56 -0.60 16.04
CA LEU A 328 6.16 0.63 15.52
C LEU A 328 5.10 1.30 14.60
N SER A 329 4.73 2.54 14.87
CA SER A 329 3.81 3.29 14.02
C SER A 329 4.61 4.41 13.40
N LEU A 330 4.65 4.43 12.06
CA LEU A 330 5.29 5.48 11.26
C LEU A 330 4.65 6.85 11.49
#